data_AF-A0A510WHC2-F1
#
_entry.id   AF-A0A510WHC2-F1
#
_cell.length_a   1.000
_cell.length_b   1.000
_cell.length_c   1.000
_cell.angle_alpha   90.00
_cell.angle_beta   90.00
_cell.angle_gamma   90.00
#
_symmetry.space_group_name_H-M   'P 1'
#
loop_
_entity.id
_entity.type
_entity.pdbx_description
1 polymer ?
#
loop_
_entity_poly.entity_id
_entity_poly.type
_entity_poly.pdbx_seq_one_letter_code
_entity_poly.pdbx_strand_id
1 'polypeptide(L)'
;MNQISFMIDKWKKQYPRVVKLLMNPAILTFYNFPPSIRRTIYSTNLIEGFNKQLKKYTKRKEQFPNEESLERFLVSQFNNYNQKFLCRIHKGFKEIQDTLESMF
;
A
#
# COMPACT_ATOMS: atom_id res chain seq x y z
N MET A 1 15.89 -10.40 13.46
CA MET A 1 16.07 -9.61 14.69
C MET A 1 17.34 -8.73 14.63
N ASN A 2 18.52 -9.29 14.32
CA ASN A 2 19.80 -8.58 14.35
C ASN A 2 19.94 -7.36 13.41
N GLN A 3 19.20 -7.31 12.30
CA GLN A 3 19.27 -6.18 11.37
C GLN A 3 18.49 -4.95 11.85
N ILE A 4 17.40 -5.14 12.60
CA ILE A 4 16.56 -4.04 13.10
C ILE A 4 17.26 -3.35 14.26
N SER A 5 17.86 -4.11 15.19
CA SER A 5 18.65 -3.54 16.29
C SER A 5 19.83 -2.71 15.76
N PHE A 6 20.55 -3.23 14.77
CA PHE A 6 21.63 -2.49 14.10
C PHE A 6 21.15 -1.17 13.48
N MET A 7 20.01 -1.17 12.77
CA MET A 7 19.45 0.07 12.22
C MET A 7 19.08 1.08 13.32
N ILE A 8 18.46 0.61 14.40
CA ILE A 8 18.07 1.46 15.52
C ILE A 8 19.31 2.13 16.11
N ASP A 9 20.37 1.37 16.39
CA ASP A 9 21.59 1.94 16.98
C ASP A 9 22.33 2.91 16.08
N LYS A 10 22.34 2.65 14.77
CA LYS A 10 22.98 3.53 13.79
C LYS A 10 22.23 4.86 13.62
N TRP A 11 20.90 4.82 13.57
CA TRP A 11 20.09 5.97 13.15
C TRP A 11 19.38 6.69 14.30
N LYS A 12 19.43 6.18 15.55
CA LYS A 12 18.77 6.80 16.71
C LYS A 12 19.12 8.27 16.94
N LYS A 13 20.38 8.65 16.67
CA LYS A 13 20.87 10.02 16.88
C LYS A 13 20.33 11.00 15.83
N GLN A 14 20.21 10.56 14.58
CA GLN A 14 19.85 11.42 13.46
C GLN A 14 18.33 11.45 13.19
N TYR A 15 17.65 10.31 13.40
CA TYR A 15 16.22 10.15 13.10
C TYR A 15 15.46 9.49 14.28
N PRO A 16 15.38 10.15 15.45
CA PRO A 16 14.76 9.57 16.64
C PRO A 16 13.27 9.24 16.44
N ARG A 17 12.56 10.04 15.63
CA ARG A 17 11.14 9.81 15.31
C ARG A 17 10.93 8.55 14.46
N VAL A 18 11.81 8.29 13.50
CA VAL A 18 11.73 7.09 12.65
C VAL A 18 12.03 5.84 13.47
N VAL A 19 13.02 5.91 14.36
CA VAL A 19 13.31 4.81 15.30
C VAL A 19 12.13 4.52 16.21
N LYS A 20 11.49 5.56 16.77
CA LYS A 20 10.26 5.38 17.57
C LYS A 20 9.13 4.73 16.77
N LEU A 21 8.97 5.11 15.51
CA LEU A 21 7.99 4.50 14.61
C LEU A 21 8.30 3.01 14.39
N LEU A 22 9.56 2.66 14.11
CA LEU A 22 10.00 1.27 13.90
C LEU A 22 9.83 0.36 15.12
N MET A 23 9.78 0.92 16.34
CA MET A 23 9.46 0.17 17.56
C MET A 23 7.99 -0.28 17.61
N ASN A 24 7.12 0.25 16.76
CA ASN A 24 5.73 -0.20 16.67
C ASN A 24 5.68 -1.59 16.02
N PRO A 25 5.20 -2.63 16.74
CA PRO A 25 5.14 -3.99 16.21
C PRO A 25 4.24 -4.10 14.98
N ALA A 26 3.23 -3.23 14.84
CA ALA A 26 2.30 -3.24 13.70
C ALA A 26 3.00 -3.06 12.35
N ILE A 27 4.10 -2.31 12.31
CA ILE A 27 4.82 -1.96 11.06
C ILE A 27 5.60 -3.15 10.51
N LEU A 28 6.00 -4.08 11.37
CA LEU A 28 6.80 -5.23 11.01
C LEU A 28 5.97 -6.50 10.83
N THR A 29 4.65 -6.43 11.00
CA THR A 29 3.73 -7.56 10.81
C THR A 29 3.82 -8.19 9.42
N PHE A 30 4.23 -7.43 8.40
CA PHE A 30 4.41 -7.96 7.04
C PHE A 30 5.48 -9.07 6.97
N TYR A 31 6.41 -9.14 7.93
CA TYR A 31 7.39 -10.23 8.01
C TYR A 31 6.76 -11.58 8.37
N ASN A 32 5.57 -11.58 8.98
CA ASN A 32 4.86 -12.83 9.32
C ASN A 32 4.31 -13.52 8.07
N PHE A 33 4.21 -12.80 6.94
CA PHE A 33 3.75 -13.36 5.68
C PHE A 33 4.89 -14.05 4.90
N PRO A 34 4.56 -15.01 4.02
CA PRO A 34 5.53 -15.70 3.18
C PRO A 34 6.38 -14.73 2.33
N PRO A 35 7.69 -14.98 2.16
CA PRO A 35 8.60 -14.11 1.43
C PRO A 35 8.11 -13.73 0.01
N SER A 36 7.41 -14.62 -0.68
CA SER A 36 6.99 -14.39 -2.06
C SER A 36 5.89 -13.32 -2.20
N ILE A 37 5.11 -13.02 -1.16
CA ILE A 37 4.17 -11.87 -1.16
C ILE A 37 4.70 -10.60 -0.48
N ARG A 38 5.75 -10.68 0.35
CA ARG A 38 6.28 -9.51 1.08
C ARG A 38 6.56 -8.31 0.17
N ARG A 39 7.13 -8.56 -1.02
CA ARG A 39 7.42 -7.51 -2.02
C ARG A 39 6.18 -6.74 -2.46
N THR A 40 5.05 -7.42 -2.55
CA THR A 40 3.77 -6.78 -2.86
C THR A 40 3.28 -5.93 -1.69
N ILE A 41 3.46 -6.41 -0.46
CA ILE A 41 2.99 -5.74 0.76
C ILE A 41 3.80 -4.47 1.06
N TYR A 42 5.13 -4.53 1.01
CA TYR A 42 5.98 -3.37 1.33
C TYR A 42 6.10 -2.36 0.17
N SER A 43 5.68 -2.72 -1.04
CA SER A 43 5.76 -1.83 -2.20
C SER A 43 4.62 -0.83 -2.19
N THR A 44 4.94 0.45 -2.35
CA THR A 44 3.95 1.53 -2.45
C THR A 44 3.44 1.73 -3.88
N ASN A 45 4.00 1.03 -4.88
CA ASN A 45 3.74 1.26 -6.31
C ASN A 45 2.25 1.19 -6.67
N LEU A 46 1.46 0.29 -6.06
CA LEU A 46 0.04 0.15 -6.35
C LEU A 46 -0.74 1.39 -5.91
N ILE A 47 -0.55 1.79 -4.65
CA ILE A 47 -1.24 2.95 -4.07
C ILE A 47 -0.74 4.24 -4.70
N GLU A 48 0.57 4.39 -4.92
CA GLU A 48 1.14 5.56 -5.59
C GLU A 48 0.69 5.67 -7.05
N GLY A 49 0.66 4.55 -7.78
CA GLY A 49 0.19 4.49 -9.16
C GLY A 49 -1.28 4.90 -9.29
N PHE A 50 -2.12 4.41 -8.38
CA PHE A 50 -3.52 4.80 -8.29
C PHE A 50 -3.69 6.28 -7.93
N ASN A 51 -3.02 6.75 -6.86
CA ASN A 51 -3.07 8.15 -6.43
C ASN A 51 -2.58 9.11 -7.51
N LYS A 52 -1.58 8.71 -8.31
CA LYS A 52 -1.09 9.49 -9.45
C LYS A 52 -2.17 9.65 -10.53
N GLN A 53 -2.88 8.57 -10.86
CA GLN A 53 -3.98 8.62 -11.82
C GLN A 53 -5.13 9.49 -11.28
N LEU A 54 -5.52 9.29 -10.02
CA LEU A 54 -6.59 10.07 -9.39
C LEU A 54 -6.26 11.57 -9.41
N LYS A 55 -5.06 11.96 -8.95
CA LYS A 55 -4.58 13.35 -8.99
C LYS A 55 -4.59 13.93 -10.40
N LYS A 56 -4.23 13.16 -11.43
CA LYS A 56 -4.27 13.60 -12.82
C LYS A 56 -5.69 13.93 -13.28
N TYR A 57 -6.67 13.09 -12.94
CA TYR A 57 -8.06 13.30 -13.32
C TYR A 57 -8.71 14.44 -12.53
N THR A 58 -8.46 14.52 -11.23
CA THR A 58 -8.97 15.61 -10.38
C THR A 58 -8.40 16.96 -10.82
N LYS A 59 -7.11 17.05 -11.17
CA LYS A 59 -6.51 18.30 -11.66
C LYS A 59 -7.11 18.83 -12.97
N ARG A 60 -7.79 17.98 -13.76
CA ARG A 60 -8.49 18.41 -14.99
C ARG A 60 -9.85 19.05 -14.68
N LYS A 61 -10.36 18.88 -13.46
CA LYS A 61 -11.56 19.53 -12.96
C LYS A 61 -11.14 20.74 -12.14
N GLU A 62 -11.44 21.94 -12.63
CA GLU A 62 -11.09 23.18 -11.92
C GLU A 62 -11.90 23.33 -10.63
N GLN A 63 -13.18 22.93 -10.64
CA GLN A 63 -14.06 22.96 -9.48
C GLN A 63 -15.15 21.88 -9.56
N PHE A 64 -15.61 21.40 -8.41
CA PHE A 64 -16.81 20.59 -8.28
C PHE A 64 -17.97 21.46 -7.78
N PRO A 65 -19.19 21.33 -8.35
CA PRO A 65 -20.32 22.18 -7.97
C PRO A 65 -20.86 21.88 -6.56
N ASN A 66 -20.73 20.65 -6.06
CA ASN A 66 -21.08 20.26 -4.69
C ASN A 66 -20.31 18.99 -4.27
N GLU A 67 -20.45 18.56 -3.01
CA GLU A 67 -19.79 17.36 -2.49
C GLU A 67 -20.25 16.07 -3.20
N GLU A 68 -21.56 15.95 -3.47
CA GLU A 68 -22.12 14.77 -4.14
C GLU A 68 -21.53 14.55 -5.56
N SER A 69 -21.27 15.64 -6.29
CA SER A 69 -20.65 15.57 -7.60
C SER A 69 -19.16 15.19 -7.55
N LEU A 70 -18.46 15.52 -6.46
CA LEU A 70 -17.13 14.98 -6.18
C LEU A 70 -17.19 13.48 -5.90
N GLU A 71 -18.11 13.03 -5.05
CA GLU A 71 -18.28 11.60 -4.72
C GLU A 71 -18.60 10.77 -5.97
N ARG A 72 -19.59 11.19 -6.76
CA ARG A 72 -19.95 10.52 -8.03
C ARG A 72 -18.76 10.44 -8.98
N PHE A 73 -17.94 11.49 -9.04
CA PHE A 73 -16.72 11.50 -9.84
C PHE A 73 -15.71 10.47 -9.33
N LEU A 74 -15.45 10.42 -8.02
CA LEU A 74 -14.55 9.45 -7.41
C LEU A 74 -15.01 8.01 -7.64
N VAL A 75 -16.30 7.73 -7.40
CA VAL A 75 -16.90 6.40 -7.65
C VAL A 75 -16.71 5.98 -9.09
N SER A 76 -16.92 6.89 -10.05
CA SER A 76 -16.65 6.61 -11.47
C SER A 76 -15.19 6.25 -11.73
N GLN A 77 -14.23 6.97 -11.11
CA GLN A 77 -12.80 6.64 -11.23
C GLN A 77 -12.49 5.27 -10.61
N PHE A 78 -13.08 4.94 -9.47
CA PHE A 78 -12.87 3.67 -8.77
C PHE A 78 -13.43 2.51 -9.58
N ASN A 79 -14.63 2.65 -10.15
CA ASN A 79 -15.22 1.62 -11.00
C ASN A 79 -14.37 1.34 -12.24
N ASN A 80 -13.88 2.38 -12.91
CA ASN A 80 -12.98 2.24 -14.06
C ASN A 80 -11.66 1.54 -13.68
N TYR A 81 -11.07 1.93 -12.54
CA TYR A 81 -9.87 1.29 -12.04
C TYR A 81 -10.12 -0.19 -11.72
N ASN A 82 -11.17 -0.48 -10.96
CA ASN A 82 -11.53 -1.84 -10.58
C ASN A 82 -11.72 -2.69 -11.83
N GLN A 83 -12.58 -2.29 -12.78
CA GLN A 83 -12.81 -3.01 -14.04
C GLN A 83 -11.52 -3.37 -14.79
N LYS A 84 -10.56 -2.43 -14.87
CA LYS A 84 -9.28 -2.66 -15.53
C LYS A 84 -8.40 -3.71 -14.82
N PHE A 85 -8.51 -3.82 -13.50
CA PHE A 85 -7.66 -4.66 -12.67
C PHE A 85 -8.36 -5.88 -12.07
N LEU A 86 -9.66 -6.09 -12.35
CA LEU A 86 -10.48 -7.19 -11.78
C LEU A 86 -9.80 -8.56 -11.88
N CYS A 87 -9.27 -8.90 -13.06
CA CYS A 87 -8.69 -10.22 -13.32
C CYS A 87 -7.19 -10.30 -12.97
N ARG A 88 -6.59 -9.23 -12.42
CA ARG A 88 -5.15 -9.16 -12.18
C ARG A 88 -4.82 -9.64 -10.77
N ILE A 89 -4.11 -10.77 -10.69
CA ILE A 89 -3.51 -11.22 -9.43
C ILE A 89 -2.11 -10.63 -9.32
N HIS A 90 -1.79 -10.03 -8.16
CA HIS A 90 -0.47 -9.46 -7.93
C HIS A 90 0.59 -10.55 -7.73
N LYS A 91 1.85 -10.22 -8.02
CA LYS A 91 2.96 -11.17 -7.95
C LYS A 91 3.03 -11.85 -6.57
N GLY A 92 3.23 -13.17 -6.58
CA GLY A 92 3.32 -14.02 -5.38
C GLY A 92 1.98 -14.50 -4.85
N PHE A 93 0.88 -13.78 -5.08
CA PHE A 93 -0.43 -14.19 -4.56
C PHE A 93 -1.00 -15.42 -5.27
N LYS A 94 -0.72 -15.58 -6.57
CA LYS A 94 -1.21 -16.75 -7.33
C LYS A 94 -0.59 -18.08 -6.86
N GLU A 95 0.64 -18.04 -6.37
CA GLU A 95 1.42 -19.23 -6.01
C GLU A 95 1.21 -19.67 -4.55
N ILE A 96 0.68 -18.78 -3.71
CA ILE A 96 0.62 -18.98 -2.24
C ILE A 96 -0.82 -19.01 -1.75
N GLN A 97 -1.79 -19.30 -2.64
CA GLN A 97 -3.20 -19.29 -2.26
C GLN A 97 -3.50 -20.32 -1.15
N ASP A 98 -3.08 -21.57 -1.32
CA ASP A 98 -3.29 -22.63 -0.33
C ASP A 98 -2.60 -22.34 1.02
N THR A 99 -1.39 -21.78 0.97
CA THR A 99 -0.66 -21.41 2.19
C THR A 99 -1.33 -20.24 2.90
N LEU A 100 -1.87 -19.25 2.16
CA LEU A 100 -2.63 -18.16 2.78
C LEU A 100 -3.93 -18.65 3.39
N GLU A 101 -4.64 -19.56 2.74
CA GLU A 101 -5.87 -20.16 3.25
C GLU A 101 -5.64 -20.95 4.55
N SER A 102 -4.48 -21.59 4.72
CA SER A 102 -4.12 -22.28 5.97
C SER A 102 -3.63 -21.35 7.10
N MET A 103 -3.39 -20.06 6.84
CA MET A 103 -2.97 -19.08 7.86
C MET A 103 -4.14 -18.43 8.61
N PHE A 104 -5.37 -18.57 8.11
CA PHE A 104 -6.59 -17.95 8.64
C PHE A 104 -7.66 -19.00 8.93
#